data_AF-A0A6N6SUA5-F1
#
_entry.id   AF-A0A6N6SUA5-F1
#
_cell.length_a   1.000
_cell.length_b   1.000
_cell.length_c   1.000
_cell.angle_alpha   90.00
_cell.angle_beta   90.00
_cell.angle_gamma   90.00
#
_symmetry.space_group_name_H-M   'P 1'
#
loop_
_entity.id
_entity.type
_entity.pdbx_description
1 polymer ?
#
loop_
_entity_poly.entity_id
_entity_poly.type
_entity_poly.pdbx_seq_one_letter_code
_entity_poly.pdbx_strand_id
1 'polypeptide(L)'
;MKKSACNALLALLLACLVGACAKIEIAPHLRPLSSDTLMLLGRKGMDPQSPVFIRIFKEESELEVWKQRDDGRFYHFKTYPICNWSGDLGPKTKQGDRQAPEGFYTVTREQMNPNSSFHLALNLGYPNAFDRAHRRTGEYLMIHGKCKSAGCYAMTDALIEEIYAIARESFLGGHDSFHVHAFPFRMTEANLTRHAAHEAFPFWRTLKEGYDYFELTRQMPTVAVCNRQYVVNVALPGVDPARLNPEAACPTFYRPRPDPFRPRPGEQFAEQRISVPGMKMRAVASIDQGAPRSGLTTGANSASMFGFNTGSTSPGASMSFAPSR
;
A
#
# COMPACT_ATOMS: atom_id res chain seq x y z
N MET A 1 -18.40 -89.34 0.50
CA MET A 1 -17.24 -88.43 0.31
C MET A 1 -17.72 -87.25 -0.52
N LYS A 2 -17.77 -86.06 0.09
CA LYS A 2 -18.42 -84.84 -0.41
C LYS A 2 -17.49 -84.10 -1.40
N LYS A 3 -17.99 -83.72 -2.58
CA LYS A 3 -17.33 -82.73 -3.47
C LYS A 3 -17.94 -81.36 -3.17
N SER A 4 -17.20 -80.55 -2.41
CA SER A 4 -17.53 -79.15 -2.11
C SER A 4 -16.90 -78.21 -3.11
N ALA A 5 -17.74 -77.30 -3.63
CA ALA A 5 -17.49 -75.88 -3.82
C ALA A 5 -16.08 -75.46 -4.30
N CYS A 6 -15.92 -75.33 -5.61
CA CYS A 6 -14.91 -74.47 -6.20
C CYS A 6 -15.59 -73.70 -7.34
N ASN A 7 -16.28 -72.60 -7.02
CA ASN A 7 -16.79 -71.62 -8.00
C ASN A 7 -17.34 -70.36 -7.30
N ALA A 8 -16.63 -69.82 -6.31
CA ALA A 8 -17.05 -68.59 -5.62
C ALA A 8 -15.88 -67.67 -5.23
N LEU A 9 -14.79 -67.69 -5.99
CA LEU A 9 -13.61 -66.87 -5.66
C LEU A 9 -12.98 -66.21 -6.90
N LEU A 10 -13.80 -65.67 -7.80
CA LEU A 10 -13.30 -64.81 -8.88
C LEU A 10 -14.28 -63.70 -9.28
N ALA A 11 -15.06 -63.19 -8.31
CA ALA A 11 -15.99 -62.08 -8.54
C ALA A 11 -15.94 -61.02 -7.41
N LEU A 12 -14.83 -60.94 -6.66
CA LEU A 12 -14.70 -60.01 -5.52
C LEU A 12 -13.43 -59.15 -5.50
N LEU A 13 -12.71 -59.05 -6.63
CA LEU A 13 -11.48 -58.23 -6.71
C LEU A 13 -11.56 -57.09 -7.73
N LEU A 14 -12.73 -56.83 -8.34
CA LEU A 14 -12.91 -55.76 -9.32
C LEU A 14 -14.03 -54.78 -8.92
N ALA A 15 -14.11 -54.42 -7.63
CA ALA A 15 -15.11 -53.49 -7.12
C ALA A 15 -14.59 -52.50 -6.05
N CYS A 16 -13.28 -52.22 -6.02
CA CYS A 16 -12.68 -51.28 -5.06
C CYS A 16 -11.82 -50.17 -5.71
N LEU A 17 -12.21 -49.64 -6.87
CA LEU A 17 -11.52 -48.49 -7.50
C LEU A 17 -12.44 -47.28 -7.72
N VAL A 18 -13.51 -47.13 -6.94
CA VAL A 18 -14.32 -45.92 -6.92
C VAL A 18 -14.12 -45.23 -5.57
N GLY A 19 -13.48 -44.05 -5.57
CA GLY A 19 -13.52 -43.16 -4.41
C GLY A 19 -12.20 -42.57 -3.91
N ALA A 20 -11.15 -42.47 -4.72
CA ALA A 20 -10.07 -41.52 -4.40
C ALA A 20 -10.39 -40.18 -5.07
N CYS A 21 -11.26 -39.36 -4.46
CA CYS A 21 -11.30 -37.93 -4.74
C CYS A 21 -9.98 -37.33 -4.24
N ALA A 22 -8.92 -37.46 -5.04
CA ALA A 22 -7.72 -36.67 -4.86
C ALA A 22 -8.15 -35.21 -5.01
N LYS A 23 -8.18 -34.47 -3.90
CA LYS A 23 -8.35 -33.02 -3.93
C LYS A 23 -7.16 -32.49 -4.71
N ILE A 24 -7.38 -32.08 -5.95
CA ILE A 24 -6.38 -31.37 -6.73
C ILE A 24 -6.14 -30.06 -5.97
N GLU A 25 -5.04 -29.99 -5.21
CA GLU A 25 -4.64 -28.76 -4.54
C GLU A 25 -4.12 -27.79 -5.60
N ILE A 26 -5.00 -26.87 -6.02
CA ILE A 26 -4.63 -25.80 -6.93
C ILE A 26 -3.66 -24.87 -6.19
N ALA A 27 -2.49 -24.64 -6.79
CA ALA A 27 -1.48 -23.72 -6.27
C ALA A 27 -2.10 -22.34 -6.01
N PRO A 28 -1.78 -21.66 -4.89
CA PRO A 28 -2.43 -20.40 -4.49
C PRO A 28 -2.51 -19.34 -5.61
N HIS A 29 -1.44 -19.15 -6.38
CA HIS A 29 -1.38 -18.18 -7.48
C HIS A 29 -2.25 -18.54 -8.70
N LEU A 30 -2.74 -19.77 -8.80
CA LEU A 30 -3.65 -20.26 -9.86
C LEU A 30 -5.09 -20.38 -9.38
N ARG A 31 -5.37 -20.17 -8.09
CA ARG A 31 -6.74 -20.27 -7.58
C ARG A 31 -7.62 -19.21 -8.26
N PRO A 32 -8.79 -19.59 -8.77
CA PRO A 32 -9.71 -18.63 -9.37
C PRO A 32 -10.25 -17.67 -8.31
N LEU A 33 -10.81 -16.55 -8.76
CA LEU A 33 -11.60 -15.69 -7.88
C LEU A 33 -12.75 -16.50 -7.26
N SER A 34 -13.04 -16.29 -5.97
CA SER A 34 -14.15 -16.96 -5.30
C SER A 34 -15.49 -16.54 -5.90
N SER A 35 -16.51 -17.40 -5.79
CA SER A 35 -17.87 -17.09 -6.25
C SER A 35 -18.41 -15.80 -5.63
N ASP A 36 -18.13 -15.55 -4.35
CA ASP A 36 -18.54 -14.31 -3.66
C ASP A 36 -17.86 -13.07 -4.26
N THR A 37 -16.60 -13.20 -4.66
CA THR A 37 -15.84 -12.13 -5.32
C THR A 37 -16.41 -11.84 -6.70
N LEU A 38 -16.66 -12.87 -7.51
CA LEU A 38 -17.28 -12.73 -8.83
C LEU A 38 -18.68 -12.14 -8.74
N MET A 39 -19.49 -12.60 -7.78
CA MET A 39 -20.83 -12.06 -7.54
C MET A 39 -20.78 -10.59 -7.13
N LEU A 40 -19.85 -10.20 -6.25
CA LEU A 40 -19.70 -8.81 -5.84
C LEU A 40 -19.23 -7.91 -7.01
N LEU A 41 -18.27 -8.39 -7.80
CA LEU A 41 -17.83 -7.70 -9.03
C LEU A 41 -19.01 -7.47 -9.97
N GLY A 42 -19.80 -8.53 -10.25
CA GLY A 42 -21.01 -8.43 -11.07
C GLY A 42 -22.04 -7.44 -10.51
N ARG A 43 -22.33 -7.50 -9.21
CA ARG A 43 -23.25 -6.56 -8.53
C ARG A 43 -22.79 -5.10 -8.58
N LYS A 44 -21.48 -4.87 -8.60
CA LYS A 44 -20.88 -3.53 -8.70
C LYS A 44 -20.58 -3.13 -10.16
N GLY A 45 -21.00 -3.93 -11.15
CA GLY A 45 -20.81 -3.66 -12.57
C GLY A 45 -19.33 -3.61 -12.98
N MET A 46 -18.49 -4.42 -12.35
CA MET A 46 -17.06 -4.49 -12.57
C MET A 46 -16.71 -5.80 -13.28
N ASP A 47 -15.99 -5.72 -14.40
CA ASP A 47 -15.44 -6.89 -15.08
C ASP A 47 -14.20 -7.40 -14.31
N PRO A 48 -14.08 -8.70 -13.97
CA PRO A 48 -12.88 -9.26 -13.35
C PRO A 48 -11.56 -8.90 -14.06
N GLN A 49 -11.58 -8.80 -15.39
CA GLN A 49 -10.42 -8.55 -16.24
C GLN A 49 -10.10 -7.07 -16.48
N SER A 50 -10.98 -6.14 -16.08
CA SER A 50 -10.72 -4.69 -16.25
C SER A 50 -9.50 -4.18 -15.46
N PRO A 51 -8.99 -2.97 -15.73
CA PRO A 51 -7.87 -2.41 -14.98
C PRO A 51 -8.12 -2.36 -13.47
N VAL A 52 -7.08 -2.74 -12.72
CA VAL A 52 -7.04 -2.63 -11.26
C VAL A 52 -6.20 -1.41 -10.84
N PHE A 53 -6.51 -0.85 -9.67
CA PHE A 53 -5.72 0.18 -9.01
C PHE A 53 -5.69 -0.08 -7.51
N ILE A 54 -4.53 0.05 -6.89
CA ILE A 54 -4.38 -0.17 -5.45
C ILE A 54 -3.98 1.13 -4.75
N ARG A 55 -4.60 1.41 -3.60
CA ARG A 55 -4.15 2.45 -2.67
C ARG A 55 -3.82 1.86 -1.32
N ILE A 56 -2.75 2.33 -0.71
CA ILE A 56 -2.27 1.89 0.60
C ILE A 56 -2.23 3.10 1.52
N PHE A 57 -2.73 2.91 2.74
CA PHE A 57 -2.80 3.91 3.79
C PHE A 57 -2.12 3.35 5.04
N LYS A 58 -0.92 3.84 5.34
CA LYS A 58 -0.07 3.31 6.42
C LYS A 58 -0.72 3.51 7.79
N GLU A 59 -1.16 4.72 8.10
CA GLU A 59 -1.75 5.06 9.39
C GLU A 59 -3.02 4.24 9.67
N GLU A 60 -3.92 4.12 8.69
CA GLU A 60 -5.14 3.33 8.79
C GLU A 60 -4.88 1.81 8.73
N SER A 61 -3.67 1.40 8.31
CA SER A 61 -3.31 0.02 7.98
C SER A 61 -4.33 -0.62 7.03
N GLU A 62 -4.57 0.06 5.91
CA GLU A 62 -5.58 -0.32 4.91
C GLU A 62 -5.02 -0.32 3.49
N LEU A 63 -5.46 -1.29 2.71
CA LEU A 63 -5.21 -1.41 1.28
C LEU A 63 -6.56 -1.41 0.56
N GLU A 64 -6.80 -0.44 -0.30
CA GLU A 64 -7.98 -0.39 -1.15
C GLU A 64 -7.69 -0.95 -2.53
N VAL A 65 -8.57 -1.81 -3.03
CA VAL A 65 -8.60 -2.24 -4.42
C VAL A 65 -9.73 -1.51 -5.14
N TRP A 66 -9.40 -0.96 -6.29
CA TRP A 66 -10.28 -0.23 -7.19
C TRP A 66 -10.28 -0.90 -8.55
N LYS A 67 -11.44 -0.90 -9.21
CA LYS A 67 -11.64 -1.51 -10.53
C LYS A 67 -12.23 -0.49 -11.48
N GLN A 68 -11.68 -0.41 -12.69
CA GLN A 68 -12.25 0.43 -13.72
C GLN A 68 -13.53 -0.20 -14.27
N ARG A 69 -14.52 0.64 -14.56
CA ARG A 69 -15.75 0.26 -15.26
C ARG A 69 -15.71 0.71 -16.72
N ASP A 70 -16.77 0.40 -17.44
CA ASP A 70 -16.97 0.71 -18.86
C ASP A 70 -16.99 2.23 -19.18
N ASP A 71 -17.24 3.07 -18.18
CA ASP A 71 -17.14 4.54 -18.28
C ASP A 71 -15.70 5.08 -18.16
N GLY A 72 -14.71 4.19 -17.99
CA GLY A 72 -13.31 4.55 -17.83
C GLY A 72 -12.95 5.11 -16.45
N ARG A 73 -13.86 5.08 -15.48
CA ARG A 73 -13.64 5.56 -14.10
C ARG A 73 -13.42 4.38 -13.15
N PHE A 74 -12.65 4.62 -12.09
CA PHE A 74 -12.36 3.65 -11.06
C PHE A 74 -13.38 3.72 -9.93
N TYR A 75 -13.92 2.55 -9.57
CA TYR A 75 -14.87 2.39 -8.48
C TYR A 75 -14.26 1.51 -7.40
N HIS A 76 -14.60 1.82 -6.15
CA HIS A 76 -14.06 1.09 -5.01
C HIS A 76 -14.60 -0.33 -5.02
N PHE A 77 -13.73 -1.33 -5.05
CA PHE A 77 -14.13 -2.72 -4.96
C PHE A 77 -14.21 -3.16 -3.49
N LYS A 78 -13.06 -3.19 -2.81
CA LYS A 78 -12.92 -3.61 -1.41
C LYS A 78 -11.76 -2.89 -0.72
N THR A 79 -11.86 -2.73 0.59
CA THR A 79 -10.77 -2.34 1.49
C THR A 79 -10.33 -3.55 2.30
N TYR A 80 -9.04 -3.85 2.29
CA TYR A 80 -8.41 -4.95 2.97
C TYR A 80 -7.57 -4.42 4.14
N PRO A 81 -7.67 -5.01 5.35
CA PRO A 81 -6.79 -4.64 6.44
C PRO A 81 -5.37 -5.13 6.12
N ILE A 82 -4.40 -4.24 6.26
CA ILE A 82 -2.99 -4.59 6.27
C ILE A 82 -2.69 -5.12 7.67
N CYS A 83 -2.26 -6.37 7.75
CA CYS A 83 -1.92 -6.97 9.04
C CYS A 83 -0.78 -6.19 9.70
N ASN A 84 0.31 -5.94 8.97
CA ASN A 84 1.45 -5.22 9.50
C ASN A 84 2.26 -4.51 8.40
N TRP A 85 2.95 -3.44 8.75
CA TRP A 85 3.91 -2.74 7.90
C TRP A 85 5.01 -2.13 8.76
N SER A 86 6.23 -2.07 8.22
CA SER A 86 7.42 -1.69 9.01
C SER A 86 7.76 -0.21 8.94
N GLY A 87 8.39 0.29 10.02
CA GLY A 87 8.83 1.68 10.14
C GLY A 87 7.73 2.59 10.65
N ASP A 88 7.85 3.88 10.37
CA ASP A 88 6.91 4.93 10.81
C ASP A 88 6.30 5.64 9.60
N LEU A 89 5.54 6.71 9.82
CA LEU A 89 5.11 7.56 8.71
C LEU A 89 6.34 8.22 8.07
N GLY A 90 6.32 8.33 6.75
CA GLY A 90 7.43 8.82 5.95
C GLY A 90 7.94 7.78 4.94
N PRO A 91 8.63 8.25 3.89
CA PRO A 91 9.12 7.40 2.82
C PRO A 91 10.34 6.57 3.26
N LYS A 92 10.49 5.40 2.64
CA LYS A 92 11.75 4.65 2.66
C LYS A 92 12.86 5.49 2.03
N THR A 93 14.07 5.45 2.59
CA THR A 93 15.21 6.22 2.05
C THR A 93 16.47 5.39 1.82
N LYS A 94 16.67 4.29 2.55
CA LYS A 94 17.89 3.49 2.46
C LYS A 94 17.64 2.00 2.65
N GLN A 95 18.51 1.17 2.07
CA GLN A 95 18.46 -0.27 2.31
C GLN A 95 18.62 -0.57 3.81
N GLY A 96 17.79 -1.46 4.34
CA GLY A 96 17.86 -1.87 5.75
C GLY A 96 17.25 -0.91 6.77
N ASP A 97 16.66 0.23 6.38
CA ASP A 97 15.93 1.13 7.31
C ASP A 97 14.63 0.54 7.87
N ARG A 98 14.23 -0.65 7.42
CA ARG A 98 12.97 -1.32 7.78
C ARG A 98 11.75 -0.41 7.57
N GLN A 99 11.78 0.47 6.57
CA GLN A 99 10.72 1.42 6.28
C GLN A 99 9.89 0.96 5.08
N ALA A 100 8.57 0.88 5.24
CA ALA A 100 7.66 0.72 4.11
C ALA A 100 7.61 2.02 3.30
N PRO A 101 7.54 1.95 1.95
CA PRO A 101 7.73 3.09 1.08
C PRO A 101 6.47 3.96 1.03
N GLU A 102 6.59 5.17 0.49
CA GLU A 102 5.45 6.04 0.20
C GLU A 102 5.68 6.64 -1.18
N GLY A 103 4.64 6.83 -1.99
CA GLY A 103 4.79 7.28 -3.38
C GLY A 103 3.86 6.63 -4.38
N PHE A 104 4.16 6.87 -5.66
CA PHE A 104 3.44 6.34 -6.80
C PHE A 104 4.26 5.22 -7.47
N TYR A 105 3.70 4.03 -7.54
CA TYR A 105 4.37 2.82 -8.03
C TYR A 105 3.56 2.16 -9.14
N THR A 106 4.23 1.32 -9.91
CA THR A 106 3.62 0.54 -10.98
C THR A 106 4.06 -0.91 -10.85
N VAL A 107 3.10 -1.81 -10.96
CA VAL A 107 3.30 -3.26 -10.90
C VAL A 107 3.00 -3.83 -12.28
N THR A 108 4.01 -4.48 -12.86
CA THR A 108 3.95 -5.21 -14.12
C THR A 108 3.73 -6.70 -13.87
N ARG A 109 3.47 -7.47 -14.93
CA ARG A 109 3.25 -8.92 -14.82
C ARG A 109 4.45 -9.63 -14.20
N GLU A 110 5.67 -9.19 -14.50
CA GLU A 110 6.93 -9.76 -14.01
C GLU A 110 7.16 -9.49 -12.52
N GLN A 111 6.43 -8.51 -11.96
CA GLN A 111 6.47 -8.17 -10.54
C GLN A 111 5.49 -9.00 -9.70
N MET A 112 4.69 -9.87 -10.33
CA MET A 112 3.89 -10.89 -9.67
C MET A 112 4.80 -12.05 -9.25
N ASN A 113 4.97 -12.29 -7.95
CA ASN A 113 5.83 -13.35 -7.43
C ASN A 113 5.01 -14.49 -6.80
N PRO A 114 4.71 -15.56 -7.55
CA PRO A 114 3.97 -16.72 -7.04
C PRO A 114 4.77 -17.57 -6.04
N ASN A 115 6.11 -17.49 -6.07
CA ASN A 115 7.02 -18.33 -5.29
C ASN A 115 7.62 -17.58 -4.08
N SER A 116 6.97 -16.50 -3.64
CA SER A 116 7.40 -15.71 -2.49
C SER A 116 7.54 -16.57 -1.24
N SER A 117 8.68 -16.44 -0.54
CA SER A 117 8.88 -17.05 0.78
C SER A 117 7.89 -16.53 1.83
N PHE A 118 7.13 -15.47 1.54
CA PHE A 118 6.09 -14.88 2.38
C PHE A 118 4.66 -15.14 1.89
N HIS A 119 4.44 -16.19 1.10
CA HIS A 119 3.13 -16.58 0.54
C HIS A 119 2.54 -15.53 -0.41
N LEU A 120 2.84 -15.69 -1.70
CA LEU A 120 2.57 -14.73 -2.78
C LEU A 120 3.17 -13.33 -2.52
N ALA A 121 3.52 -12.61 -3.58
CA ALA A 121 3.89 -11.22 -3.43
C ALA A 121 3.64 -10.41 -4.70
N LEU A 122 3.38 -9.11 -4.51
CA LEU A 122 3.38 -8.08 -5.53
C LEU A 122 4.56 -7.16 -5.26
N ASN A 123 5.57 -7.14 -6.13
CA ASN A 123 6.70 -6.22 -6.00
C ASN A 123 6.30 -4.84 -6.52
N LEU A 124 6.40 -3.80 -5.69
CA LEU A 124 6.02 -2.43 -6.06
C LEU A 124 6.97 -1.77 -7.08
N GLY A 125 8.16 -2.32 -7.30
CA GLY A 125 9.14 -1.72 -8.22
C GLY A 125 9.86 -0.52 -7.62
N TYR A 126 9.91 -0.43 -6.29
CA TYR A 126 10.79 0.49 -5.58
C TYR A 126 12.26 0.11 -5.84
N PRO A 127 13.17 1.08 -6.05
CA PRO A 127 12.94 2.52 -6.07
C PRO A 127 12.38 2.99 -7.42
N ASN A 128 11.35 3.85 -7.42
CA ASN A 128 10.82 4.45 -8.65
C ASN A 128 11.72 5.60 -9.16
N ALA A 129 11.30 6.33 -10.21
CA ALA A 129 12.07 7.45 -10.75
C ALA A 129 12.33 8.57 -9.72
N PHE A 130 11.34 8.88 -8.88
CA PHE A 130 11.47 9.87 -7.80
C PHE A 130 12.46 9.41 -6.74
N ASP A 131 12.38 8.14 -6.34
CA ASP A 131 13.27 7.57 -5.33
C ASP A 131 14.72 7.58 -5.80
N ARG A 132 14.96 7.18 -7.06
CA ARG A 132 16.29 7.20 -7.67
C ARG A 132 16.86 8.61 -7.77
N ALA A 133 16.05 9.60 -8.14
CA ALA A 133 16.47 11.02 -8.20
C ALA A 133 16.92 11.58 -6.83
N HIS A 134 16.44 10.98 -5.74
CA HIS A 134 16.84 11.28 -4.36
C HIS A 134 17.92 10.35 -3.83
N ARG A 135 18.52 9.51 -4.69
CA ARG A 135 19.54 8.52 -4.32
C ARG A 135 19.06 7.55 -3.24
N ARG A 136 17.76 7.29 -3.17
CA ARG A 136 17.21 6.34 -2.21
C ARG A 136 17.58 4.92 -2.66
N THR A 137 17.89 4.07 -1.68
CA THR A 137 18.35 2.70 -1.94
C THR A 137 17.40 1.67 -1.34
N GLY A 138 17.55 0.44 -1.83
CA GLY A 138 16.83 -0.74 -1.41
C GLY A 138 15.99 -1.35 -2.52
N GLU A 139 15.34 -2.46 -2.22
CA GLU A 139 14.68 -3.31 -3.22
C GLU A 139 13.64 -4.23 -2.53
N TYR A 140 12.82 -4.91 -3.34
CA TYR A 140 11.83 -5.89 -2.91
C TYR A 140 10.81 -5.37 -1.89
N LEU A 141 10.29 -4.16 -2.13
CA LEU A 141 9.18 -3.61 -1.36
C LEU A 141 7.90 -4.26 -1.90
N MET A 142 7.26 -5.10 -1.08
CA MET A 142 6.21 -5.99 -1.54
C MET A 142 4.90 -5.79 -0.78
N ILE A 143 3.80 -6.18 -1.42
CA ILE A 143 2.56 -6.58 -0.74
C ILE A 143 2.57 -8.12 -0.72
N HIS A 144 2.54 -8.76 0.45
CA HIS A 144 2.72 -10.21 0.55
C HIS A 144 1.91 -10.81 1.72
N GLY A 145 1.85 -12.15 1.84
CA GLY A 145 1.17 -12.86 2.92
C GLY A 145 1.95 -12.97 4.24
N LYS A 146 1.66 -14.01 5.02
CA LYS A 146 2.27 -14.38 6.32
C LYS A 146 2.22 -13.35 7.44
N CYS A 147 1.55 -12.21 7.27
CA CYS A 147 1.27 -11.25 8.35
C CYS A 147 2.53 -10.80 9.14
N LYS A 148 3.72 -10.92 8.53
CA LYS A 148 5.01 -10.60 9.14
C LYS A 148 5.80 -9.69 8.21
N SER A 149 6.06 -8.45 8.62
CA SER A 149 6.77 -7.47 7.80
C SER A 149 8.16 -7.11 8.35
N ALA A 150 9.14 -6.98 7.46
CA ALA A 150 10.47 -6.42 7.71
C ALA A 150 10.83 -5.33 6.67
N GLY A 151 9.84 -4.53 6.25
CA GLY A 151 9.97 -3.46 5.25
C GLY A 151 8.82 -3.38 4.24
N CYS A 152 7.82 -4.25 4.32
CA CYS A 152 6.77 -4.47 3.31
C CYS A 152 5.37 -4.19 3.86
N TYR A 153 4.34 -4.39 3.04
CA TYR A 153 2.95 -4.46 3.47
C TYR A 153 2.52 -5.92 3.60
N ALA A 154 2.45 -6.41 4.83
CA ALA A 154 2.07 -7.78 5.12
C ALA A 154 0.55 -7.91 5.29
N MET A 155 -0.04 -8.77 4.49
CA MET A 155 -1.43 -9.22 4.53
C MET A 155 -1.50 -10.60 5.18
N THR A 156 -2.71 -11.08 5.48
CA THR A 156 -2.90 -12.52 5.71
C THR A 156 -2.91 -13.28 4.39
N ASP A 157 -2.66 -14.59 4.43
CA ASP A 157 -2.57 -15.44 3.24
C ASP A 157 -3.85 -15.41 2.40
N ALA A 158 -5.02 -15.46 3.05
CA ALA A 158 -6.30 -15.39 2.36
C ALA A 158 -6.51 -14.05 1.63
N LEU A 159 -6.11 -12.93 2.24
CA LEU A 159 -6.30 -11.61 1.63
C LEU A 159 -5.34 -11.38 0.47
N ILE A 160 -4.07 -11.79 0.59
CA ILE A 160 -3.13 -11.67 -0.53
C ILE A 160 -3.49 -12.60 -1.69
N GLU A 161 -4.04 -13.78 -1.44
CA GLU A 161 -4.53 -14.66 -2.50
C GLU A 161 -5.63 -14.00 -3.33
N GLU A 162 -6.61 -13.35 -2.68
CA GLU A 162 -7.67 -12.64 -3.39
C GLU A 162 -7.11 -11.45 -4.18
N ILE A 163 -6.26 -10.61 -3.56
CA ILE A 163 -5.63 -9.45 -4.22
C ILE A 163 -4.77 -9.91 -5.41
N TYR A 164 -4.00 -10.98 -5.25
CA TYR A 164 -3.16 -11.55 -6.30
C TYR A 164 -4.01 -12.09 -7.44
N ALA A 165 -5.12 -12.77 -7.15
CA ALA A 165 -6.05 -13.25 -8.16
C ALA A 165 -6.69 -12.09 -8.93
N ILE A 166 -7.12 -11.01 -8.26
CA ILE A 166 -7.68 -9.82 -8.92
C ILE A 166 -6.64 -9.16 -9.84
N ALA A 167 -5.40 -9.01 -9.37
CA ALA A 167 -4.31 -8.49 -10.20
C ALA A 167 -4.02 -9.40 -11.40
N ARG A 168 -3.99 -10.72 -11.19
CA ARG A 168 -3.84 -11.72 -12.26
C ARG A 168 -4.94 -11.61 -13.30
N GLU A 169 -6.21 -11.51 -12.91
CA GLU A 169 -7.32 -11.36 -13.86
C GLU A 169 -7.17 -10.08 -14.70
N SER A 170 -6.73 -8.96 -14.10
CA SER A 170 -6.40 -7.74 -14.85
C SER A 170 -5.31 -7.98 -15.90
N PHE A 171 -4.27 -8.75 -15.58
CA PHE A 171 -3.23 -9.10 -16.56
C PHE A 171 -3.74 -10.05 -17.65
N LEU A 172 -4.65 -10.97 -17.32
CA LEU A 172 -5.29 -11.86 -18.31
C LEU A 172 -6.22 -11.09 -19.25
N GLY A 173 -6.78 -9.97 -18.79
CA GLY A 173 -7.52 -9.00 -19.61
C GLY A 173 -6.67 -8.21 -20.61
N GLY A 174 -5.35 -8.43 -20.65
CA GLY A 174 -4.45 -7.77 -21.60
C GLY A 174 -3.85 -6.45 -21.11
N HIS A 175 -4.01 -6.11 -19.82
CA HIS A 175 -3.33 -4.95 -19.24
C HIS A 175 -1.90 -5.31 -18.86
N ASP A 176 -0.91 -4.48 -19.23
CA ASP A 176 0.51 -4.78 -18.99
C ASP A 176 0.99 -4.36 -17.59
N SER A 177 0.25 -3.45 -16.94
CA SER A 177 0.58 -2.98 -15.61
C SER A 177 -0.63 -2.39 -14.89
N PHE A 178 -0.48 -2.20 -13.59
CA PHE A 178 -1.41 -1.43 -12.77
C PHE A 178 -0.67 -0.54 -11.77
N HIS A 179 -1.34 0.50 -11.28
CA HIS A 179 -0.74 1.44 -10.35
C HIS A 179 -0.99 1.06 -8.89
N VAL A 180 -0.03 1.40 -8.03
CA VAL A 180 -0.13 1.29 -6.57
C VAL A 180 0.29 2.62 -5.97
N HIS A 181 -0.62 3.28 -5.26
CA HIS A 181 -0.30 4.51 -4.54
C HIS A 181 -0.18 4.22 -3.05
N ALA A 182 0.97 4.54 -2.46
CA ALA A 182 1.22 4.37 -1.04
C ALA A 182 1.28 5.72 -0.34
N PHE A 183 0.34 5.96 0.57
CA PHE A 183 0.19 7.20 1.32
C PHE A 183 0.51 7.00 2.81
N PRO A 184 0.97 8.06 3.50
CA PRO A 184 1.16 8.01 4.95
C PRO A 184 -0.16 7.77 5.68
N PHE A 185 -1.24 8.40 5.21
CA PHE A 185 -2.58 8.36 5.78
C PHE A 185 -3.59 8.77 4.71
N ARG A 186 -4.90 8.69 4.99
CA ARG A 186 -5.91 9.33 4.13
C ARG A 186 -5.64 10.84 4.09
N MET A 187 -5.31 11.38 2.91
CA MET A 187 -4.75 12.74 2.72
C MET A 187 -5.77 13.89 2.88
N THR A 188 -6.60 13.81 3.92
CA THR A 188 -7.55 14.87 4.30
C THR A 188 -6.82 16.08 4.88
N GLU A 189 -7.44 17.26 4.82
CA GLU A 189 -6.88 18.48 5.42
C GLU A 189 -6.62 18.33 6.93
N ALA A 190 -7.48 17.60 7.63
CA ALA A 190 -7.33 17.34 9.05
C ALA A 190 -6.06 16.52 9.35
N ASN A 191 -5.81 15.45 8.58
CA ASN A 191 -4.61 14.64 8.74
C ASN A 191 -3.33 15.39 8.36
N LEU A 192 -3.37 16.18 7.28
CA LEU A 192 -2.23 17.03 6.90
C LEU A 192 -1.92 18.07 7.97
N THR A 193 -2.94 18.68 8.55
CA THR A 193 -2.79 19.65 9.65
C THR A 193 -2.17 19.00 10.88
N ARG A 194 -2.66 17.82 11.29
CA ARG A 194 -2.13 17.06 12.41
C ARG A 194 -0.64 16.72 12.24
N HIS A 195 -0.24 16.46 11.00
CA HIS A 195 1.11 16.04 10.64
C HIS A 195 1.99 17.17 10.04
N ALA A 196 1.61 18.44 10.21
CA ALA A 196 2.26 19.57 9.55
C ALA A 196 3.74 19.77 9.93
N ALA A 197 4.15 19.32 11.11
CA ALA A 197 5.52 19.44 11.62
C ALA A 197 6.44 18.29 11.18
N HIS A 198 5.93 17.28 10.48
CA HIS A 198 6.73 16.11 10.10
C HIS A 198 7.76 16.44 9.02
N GLU A 199 8.96 15.83 9.08
CA GLU A 199 10.04 16.06 8.10
C GLU A 199 9.63 15.74 6.66
N ALA A 200 8.76 14.74 6.48
CA ALA A 200 8.23 14.34 5.18
C ALA A 200 7.07 15.21 4.67
N PHE A 201 6.62 16.23 5.41
CA PHE A 201 5.47 17.06 5.03
C PHE A 201 5.58 17.70 3.63
N PRO A 202 6.74 18.27 3.21
CA PRO A 202 6.89 18.79 1.85
C PRO A 202 6.68 17.71 0.78
N PHE A 203 7.13 16.49 1.03
CA PHE A 203 6.92 15.34 0.14
C PHE A 203 5.44 14.93 0.10
N TRP A 204 4.76 14.88 1.25
CA TRP A 204 3.34 14.53 1.32
C TRP A 204 2.45 15.52 0.58
N ARG A 205 2.78 16.82 0.56
CA ARG A 205 2.06 17.79 -0.29
C ARG A 205 2.09 17.43 -1.77
N THR A 206 3.19 16.86 -2.26
CA THR A 206 3.25 16.39 -3.67
C THR A 206 2.41 15.15 -3.90
N LEU A 207 2.32 14.23 -2.92
CA LEU A 207 1.43 13.06 -2.99
C LEU A 207 -0.04 13.47 -2.99
N LYS A 208 -0.38 14.53 -2.25
CA LYS A 208 -1.72 15.09 -2.15
C LYS A 208 -2.28 15.45 -3.53
N GLU A 209 -1.45 15.99 -4.43
CA GLU A 209 -1.91 16.37 -5.78
C GLU A 209 -2.50 15.17 -6.55
N GLY A 210 -1.83 14.02 -6.50
CA GLY A 210 -2.33 12.79 -7.12
C GLY A 210 -3.51 12.18 -6.37
N TYR A 211 -3.51 12.27 -5.04
CA TYR A 211 -4.64 11.84 -4.21
C TYR A 211 -5.91 12.62 -4.54
N ASP A 212 -5.84 13.95 -4.49
CA ASP A 212 -6.98 14.85 -4.72
C ASP A 212 -7.51 14.72 -6.15
N TYR A 213 -6.62 14.58 -7.15
CA TYR A 213 -7.06 14.35 -8.52
C TYR A 213 -7.86 13.05 -8.64
N PHE A 214 -7.38 11.95 -8.05
CA PHE A 214 -8.10 10.68 -8.09
C PHE A 214 -9.44 10.76 -7.33
N GLU A 215 -9.48 11.43 -6.18
CA GLU A 215 -10.74 11.62 -5.44
C GLU A 215 -11.76 12.46 -6.23
N LEU A 216 -11.30 13.51 -6.91
CA LEU A 216 -12.15 14.38 -7.72
C LEU A 216 -12.66 13.69 -8.99
N THR A 217 -11.78 12.95 -9.68
CA THR A 217 -12.03 12.47 -11.04
C THR A 217 -12.31 10.98 -11.11
N ARG A 218 -11.93 10.17 -10.13
CA ARG A 218 -11.91 8.70 -10.26
C ARG A 218 -11.12 8.20 -11.48
N GLN A 219 -10.16 8.98 -11.95
CA GLN A 219 -9.24 8.60 -13.03
C GLN A 219 -7.83 8.47 -12.47
N MET A 220 -7.05 7.57 -13.07
CA MET A 220 -5.65 7.44 -12.72
C MET A 220 -4.91 8.76 -13.02
N PRO A 221 -4.25 9.38 -12.04
CA PRO A 221 -3.44 10.54 -12.30
C PRO A 221 -2.22 10.15 -13.15
N THR A 222 -1.85 10.99 -14.12
CA THR A 222 -0.55 10.87 -14.77
C THR A 222 0.52 11.42 -13.83
N VAL A 223 1.62 10.69 -13.69
CA VAL A 223 2.71 11.06 -12.78
C VAL A 223 4.01 11.06 -13.56
N ALA A 224 4.69 12.21 -13.53
CA ALA A 224 6.06 12.36 -14.02
C ALA A 224 6.98 12.82 -12.89
N VAL A 225 8.28 12.79 -13.15
CA VAL A 225 9.30 13.31 -12.23
C VAL A 225 10.23 14.24 -12.97
N CYS A 226 10.42 15.44 -12.43
CA CYS A 226 11.43 16.40 -12.83
C CYS A 226 11.75 17.30 -11.64
N ASN A 227 12.93 17.91 -11.62
CA ASN A 227 13.44 18.73 -10.52
C ASN A 227 13.34 18.01 -9.16
N ARG A 228 13.51 16.69 -9.15
CA ARG A 228 13.31 15.81 -7.99
C ARG A 228 11.93 15.99 -7.31
N GLN A 229 10.90 16.28 -8.09
CA GLN A 229 9.52 16.42 -7.60
C GLN A 229 8.58 15.62 -8.47
N TYR A 230 7.52 15.08 -7.85
CA TYR A 230 6.39 14.58 -8.62
C TYR A 230 5.71 15.75 -9.31
N VAL A 231 5.37 15.54 -10.58
CA VAL A 231 4.56 16.47 -11.34
C VAL A 231 3.34 15.68 -11.84
N VAL A 232 2.17 16.05 -11.33
CA VAL A 232 0.96 15.23 -11.41
C VAL A 232 -0.08 15.89 -12.31
N ASN A 233 -0.63 15.13 -13.27
CA ASN A 233 -1.66 15.60 -14.20
C ASN A 233 -1.30 16.87 -14.95
N VAL A 234 -0.10 16.87 -15.51
CA VAL A 234 0.36 17.95 -16.37
C VAL A 234 0.35 17.52 -17.82
N ALA A 235 0.02 18.47 -18.69
CA ALA A 235 0.25 18.35 -20.10
C ALA A 235 1.62 18.93 -20.43
N LEU A 236 2.42 18.15 -21.15
CA LEU A 236 3.81 18.43 -21.52
C LEU A 236 3.89 18.47 -23.06
N PRO A 237 3.66 19.63 -23.69
CA PRO A 237 3.63 19.73 -25.15
C PRO A 237 4.95 19.27 -25.78
N GLY A 238 4.89 18.28 -26.67
CA GLY A 238 6.06 17.77 -27.39
C GLY A 238 7.07 16.98 -26.53
N VAL A 239 6.73 16.63 -25.29
CA VAL A 239 7.61 15.88 -24.39
C VAL A 239 6.88 14.63 -23.89
N ASP A 240 7.51 13.48 -24.08
CA ASP A 240 7.06 12.21 -23.51
C ASP A 240 7.35 12.19 -21.99
N PRO A 241 6.32 12.12 -21.12
CA PRO A 241 6.51 12.11 -19.67
C PRO A 241 7.41 10.98 -19.17
N ALA A 242 7.44 9.83 -19.87
CA ALA A 242 8.26 8.68 -19.50
C ALA A 242 9.77 8.92 -19.77
N ARG A 243 10.11 9.91 -20.60
CA ARG A 243 11.49 10.27 -20.96
C ARG A 243 12.02 11.48 -20.22
N LEU A 244 11.24 12.05 -19.30
CA LEU A 244 11.69 13.17 -18.49
C LEU A 244 12.87 12.76 -17.61
N ASN A 245 13.91 13.59 -17.59
CA ASN A 245 15.00 13.43 -16.64
C ASN A 245 14.52 13.84 -15.23
N PRO A 246 14.46 12.90 -14.27
CA PRO A 246 13.97 13.17 -12.92
C PRO A 246 14.74 14.25 -12.15
N GLU A 247 16.02 14.48 -12.50
CA GLU A 247 16.90 15.43 -11.82
C GLU A 247 16.98 16.81 -12.51
N ALA A 248 16.59 16.90 -13.78
CA ALA A 248 16.65 18.15 -14.54
C ALA A 248 15.46 19.07 -14.23
N ALA A 249 15.58 20.36 -14.53
CA ALA A 249 14.45 21.29 -14.41
C ALA A 249 13.23 20.80 -15.20
N CYS A 250 12.04 21.06 -14.67
CA CYS A 250 10.81 20.72 -15.36
C CYS A 250 10.65 21.57 -16.63
N PRO A 251 10.32 20.97 -17.78
CA PRO A 251 9.98 21.76 -18.96
C PRO A 251 8.68 22.54 -18.72
N THR A 252 8.35 23.46 -19.61
CA THR A 252 7.07 24.16 -19.55
C THR A 252 5.92 23.16 -19.63
N PHE A 253 5.04 23.23 -18.65
CA PHE A 253 3.83 22.42 -18.59
C PHE A 253 2.66 23.27 -18.14
N TYR A 254 1.46 22.78 -18.42
CA TYR A 254 0.22 23.32 -17.85
C TYR A 254 -0.60 22.21 -17.23
N ARG A 255 -1.50 22.57 -16.30
CA ARG A 255 -2.41 21.62 -15.65
C ARG A 255 -3.78 21.74 -16.30
N PRO A 256 -4.23 20.72 -17.06
CA PRO A 256 -5.59 20.70 -17.58
C PRO A 256 -6.61 20.79 -16.44
N ARG A 257 -7.75 21.44 -16.72
CA ARG A 257 -8.87 21.44 -15.78
C ARG A 257 -9.41 20.01 -15.67
N PRO A 258 -9.49 19.43 -14.46
CA PRO A 258 -10.02 18.08 -14.29
C PRO A 258 -11.52 18.04 -14.60
N ASP A 259 -11.98 16.90 -15.12
CA ASP A 259 -13.41 16.60 -15.27
C ASP A 259 -13.90 15.80 -14.05
N PRO A 260 -14.70 16.42 -13.16
CA PRO A 260 -15.14 15.78 -11.93
C PRO A 260 -15.97 14.53 -12.20
N PHE A 261 -15.79 13.53 -11.35
CA PHE A 261 -16.55 12.29 -11.40
C PHE A 261 -18.04 12.55 -11.16
N ARG A 262 -18.88 11.95 -12.01
CA ARG A 262 -20.34 11.98 -11.90
C ARG A 262 -20.85 10.55 -12.07
N PRO A 263 -21.35 9.89 -11.01
CA PRO A 263 -21.86 8.53 -11.12
C PRO A 263 -23.10 8.52 -12.03
N ARG A 264 -23.32 7.41 -12.75
CA ARG A 264 -24.53 7.24 -13.55
C ARG A 264 -25.76 7.17 -12.63
N PRO A 265 -26.94 7.67 -13.07
CA PRO A 265 -28.16 7.59 -12.27
C PRO A 265 -28.47 6.15 -11.85
N GLY A 266 -28.74 5.93 -10.55
CA GLY A 266 -29.12 4.63 -9.99
C GLY A 266 -27.97 3.72 -9.55
N GLU A 267 -26.70 4.11 -9.75
CA GLU A 267 -25.53 3.25 -9.43
C GLU A 267 -24.97 3.44 -8.01
N GLN A 268 -25.85 3.48 -6.99
CA GLN A 268 -25.43 3.71 -5.59
C GLN A 268 -24.55 2.59 -5.01
N PHE A 269 -24.73 1.35 -5.46
CA PHE A 269 -23.94 0.20 -5.00
C PHE A 269 -22.46 0.29 -5.38
N ALA A 270 -22.12 1.00 -6.46
CA ALA A 270 -20.74 1.18 -6.89
C ALA A 270 -19.96 2.05 -5.89
N GLU A 271 -20.63 3.02 -5.24
CA GLU A 271 -20.05 3.92 -4.22
C GLU A 271 -19.94 3.31 -2.82
N GLN A 272 -20.64 2.19 -2.56
CA GLN A 272 -20.56 1.54 -1.26
C GLN A 272 -19.13 1.08 -0.96
N ARG A 273 -18.55 1.62 0.11
CA ARG A 273 -17.26 1.17 0.64
C ARG A 273 -17.44 -0.11 1.43
N ILE A 274 -16.83 -1.19 0.94
CA ILE A 274 -16.86 -2.51 1.59
C ILE A 274 -15.49 -2.77 2.21
N SER A 275 -15.45 -2.94 3.53
CA SER A 275 -14.24 -3.33 4.26
C SER A 275 -14.29 -4.81 4.60
N VAL A 276 -13.23 -5.54 4.26
CA VAL A 276 -13.09 -6.95 4.61
C VAL A 276 -12.67 -7.04 6.09
N PRO A 277 -13.33 -7.89 6.91
CA PRO A 277 -12.87 -8.15 8.26
C PRO A 277 -11.47 -8.77 8.27
N GLY A 278 -10.66 -8.43 9.26
CA GLY A 278 -9.33 -9.01 9.41
C GLY A 278 -8.51 -8.32 10.47
N MET A 279 -7.36 -8.91 10.79
CA MET A 279 -6.47 -8.39 11.81
C MET A 279 -5.66 -7.20 11.30
N LYS A 280 -5.52 -6.18 12.16
CA LYS A 280 -4.55 -5.10 12.05
C LYS A 280 -3.70 -5.13 13.32
N MET A 281 -2.39 -5.33 13.20
CA MET A 281 -1.50 -5.38 14.36
C MET A 281 -1.11 -3.98 14.86
N ARG A 282 -1.27 -2.94 14.02
CA ARG A 282 -1.02 -1.55 14.40
C ARG A 282 -2.36 -0.86 14.65
N ALA A 283 -2.48 -0.19 15.79
CA ALA A 283 -3.59 0.71 16.06
C ALA A 283 -3.23 2.11 15.54
N VAL A 284 -4.22 2.86 15.04
CA VAL A 284 -4.03 4.25 14.57
C VAL A 284 -3.37 5.12 15.65
N ALA A 285 -3.77 4.96 16.92
CA ALA A 285 -3.22 5.71 18.04
C ALA A 285 -1.74 5.38 18.38
N SER A 286 -1.23 4.22 17.97
CA SER A 286 0.15 3.80 18.29
C SER A 286 1.17 4.23 17.22
N ILE A 287 0.75 4.99 16.21
CA ILE A 287 1.61 5.47 15.11
C ILE A 287 2.04 6.93 15.33
N ASP A 288 1.31 7.69 16.16
CA ASP A 288 1.49 9.15 16.37
C ASP A 288 2.50 9.51 17.49
N GLN A 289 3.08 8.51 18.17
CA GLN A 289 4.09 8.76 19.20
C GLN A 289 5.44 8.94 18.52
N GLY A 290 5.71 10.17 18.06
CA GLY A 290 7.05 10.65 17.74
C GLY A 290 7.95 10.54 18.96
N ALA A 291 8.50 9.34 19.20
CA ALA A 291 9.48 9.12 20.24
C ALA A 291 10.80 9.78 19.81
N PRO A 292 11.47 10.55 20.69
CA PRO A 292 12.78 11.10 20.39
C PRO A 292 13.75 9.96 20.11
N ARG A 293 14.57 10.13 19.06
CA ARG A 293 15.65 9.21 18.69
C ARG A 293 16.66 9.12 19.84
N SER A 294 16.47 8.17 20.76
CA SER A 294 17.48 7.83 21.77
C SER A 294 18.46 6.82 21.19
N GLY A 295 19.51 7.35 20.56
CA GLY A 295 20.75 6.64 20.33
C GLY A 295 21.72 6.91 21.49
N LEU A 296 22.46 5.87 21.88
CA LEU A 296 23.56 5.84 22.83
C LEU A 296 23.21 5.90 24.33
N THR A 297 22.96 4.71 24.89
CA THR A 297 23.40 4.38 26.24
C THR A 297 24.93 4.39 26.30
N THR A 298 25.53 5.47 26.76
CA THR A 298 26.87 5.42 27.37
C THR A 298 26.69 5.23 28.87
N GLY A 299 27.20 4.12 29.38
CA GLY A 299 27.11 3.76 30.79
C GLY A 299 27.75 4.79 31.71
N ALA A 300 27.10 5.04 32.84
CA ALA A 300 27.68 5.76 33.96
C ALA A 300 27.83 4.75 35.11
N ASN A 301 29.08 4.39 35.37
CA ASN A 301 29.50 3.74 36.61
C ASN A 301 29.32 4.70 37.79
N SER A 302 28.99 4.09 38.92
CA SER A 302 28.90 4.63 40.26
C SER A 302 30.18 5.35 40.72
N ALA A 303 30.05 6.50 41.39
CA ALA A 303 30.96 6.91 42.46
C ALA A 303 30.34 8.02 43.32
N SER A 304 30.37 7.78 44.62
CA SER A 304 29.97 8.63 45.74
C SER A 304 30.87 9.86 45.93
N MET A 305 30.36 10.82 46.71
CA MET A 305 31.04 11.57 47.80
C MET A 305 30.94 13.11 47.76
N PHE A 306 30.37 13.63 48.86
CA PHE A 306 30.69 14.84 49.65
C PHE A 306 30.86 16.22 48.99
N GLY A 307 30.30 17.23 49.65
CA GLY A 307 30.89 18.58 49.65
C GLY A 307 29.93 19.73 49.93
N PHE A 308 30.01 20.29 51.12
CA PHE A 308 29.35 21.53 51.57
C PHE A 308 29.84 22.80 50.86
N ASN A 309 28.98 23.83 50.85
CA ASN A 309 29.17 25.17 51.46
C ASN A 309 28.99 26.43 50.57
N THR A 310 28.13 27.32 51.10
CA THR A 310 28.18 28.81 51.21
C THR A 310 28.16 29.78 50.01
N GLY A 311 27.32 30.82 50.19
CA GLY A 311 27.59 32.22 49.83
C GLY A 311 26.67 32.80 48.76
N SER A 312 25.59 33.52 49.12
CA SER A 312 25.50 35.00 49.20
C SER A 312 25.82 35.69 47.86
N THR A 313 24.91 36.38 47.17
CA THR A 313 24.40 37.74 47.50
C THR A 313 23.48 38.22 46.35
N SER A 314 22.38 38.87 46.69
CA SER A 314 21.66 39.85 45.81
C SER A 314 22.34 41.23 45.98
N PRO A 315 22.18 42.23 45.08
CA PRO A 315 20.92 42.92 44.74
C PRO A 315 20.76 43.13 43.21
N GLY A 316 19.57 43.26 42.62
CA GLY A 316 18.58 44.31 42.81
C GLY A 316 18.68 45.35 41.68
N ALA A 317 17.75 45.31 40.72
CA ALA A 317 17.37 46.46 39.88
C ALA A 317 16.10 46.13 39.08
N SER A 318 14.97 46.64 39.55
CA SER A 318 13.67 46.66 38.88
C SER A 318 13.43 48.05 38.27
N MET A 319 13.25 48.11 36.96
CA MET A 319 12.78 49.24 36.15
C MET A 319 12.23 48.59 34.86
N SER A 320 11.06 48.89 34.30
CA SER A 320 10.13 50.00 34.41
C SER A 320 8.76 49.55 33.89
N PHE A 321 7.69 50.10 34.46
CA PHE A 321 6.34 50.13 33.88
C PHE A 321 5.92 51.59 33.78
N ALA A 322 5.61 52.09 32.58
CA ALA A 322 4.46 52.97 32.32
C ALA A 322 4.31 53.23 30.80
N PRO A 323 3.08 53.36 30.27
CA PRO A 323 2.79 53.43 28.85
C PRO A 323 2.34 54.81 28.36
N SER A 324 2.18 54.94 27.04
CA SER A 324 1.22 55.80 26.31
C SER A 324 1.38 57.33 26.37
N ARG A 325 1.93 57.91 25.31
CA ARG A 325 1.25 58.79 24.34
C ARG A 325 2.11 58.99 23.11
#